data_AF-A0AAD3MLK0-F1
#
_entry.id   AF-A0AAD3MLK0-F1
#
_cell.length_a   1.000
_cell.length_b   1.000
_cell.length_c   1.000
_cell.angle_alpha   90.00
_cell.angle_beta   90.00
_cell.angle_gamma   90.00
#
_symmetry.space_group_name_H-M   'P 1'
#
loop_
_entity.id
_entity.type
_entity.pdbx_description
1 polymer ?
#
loop_
_entity_poly.entity_id
_entity_poly.type
_entity_poly.pdbx_seq_one_letter_code
_entity_poly.pdbx_strand_id
1 'polypeptide(L)'
;MCAAVYVLSTVTGYVLTSALLLKCPNLLHRRKRETFLSRHISHRGGAGENLENTMAAFKHAVDLGTDMLELDCHLTKDEQVVVSHDANLRRATGINAQISDMAYAVFLREERGQAYPSPQGRFDAFPNTPVLVDIKVSRLVVKYLTESI
;
A
#
# COMPACT_ATOMS: atom_id res chain seq x y z
N MET A 1 -47.84 -26.85 18.34
CA MET A 1 -46.93 -27.33 17.28
C MET A 1 -46.28 -26.18 16.48
N CYS A 2 -45.87 -25.09 17.12
CA CYS A 2 -45.35 -23.91 16.41
C CYS A 2 -43.82 -23.81 16.45
N ALA A 3 -43.21 -23.71 17.64
CA ALA A 3 -41.79 -23.34 17.76
C ALA A 3 -40.80 -24.36 17.14
N ALA A 4 -41.00 -25.66 17.37
CA ALA A 4 -40.08 -26.69 16.88
C ALA A 4 -40.00 -26.76 15.34
N VAL A 5 -41.12 -26.49 14.65
CA VAL A 5 -41.18 -26.48 13.18
C VAL A 5 -40.45 -25.26 12.61
N TYR A 6 -40.59 -24.09 13.26
CA TYR A 6 -39.85 -22.88 12.88
C TYR A 6 -38.34 -23.03 13.12
N VAL A 7 -37.94 -23.64 14.24
CA VAL A 7 -36.52 -23.90 14.52
C VAL A 7 -35.93 -24.89 13.51
N LEU A 8 -36.64 -25.98 13.21
CA LEU A 8 -36.15 -26.97 12.25
C LEU A 8 -36.03 -26.40 10.83
N SER A 9 -37.00 -25.60 10.39
CA SER A 9 -36.99 -24.98 9.05
C SER A 9 -35.92 -23.91 8.91
N THR A 10 -35.70 -23.07 9.93
CA THR A 10 -34.62 -22.06 9.92
C THR A 10 -33.24 -22.70 9.91
N VAL A 11 -33.00 -23.71 10.74
CA VAL A 11 -31.73 -24.45 10.76
C VAL A 11 -31.48 -25.17 9.44
N THR A 12 -32.50 -25.85 8.90
CA THR A 12 -32.38 -26.55 7.61
C THR A 12 -32.12 -25.56 6.48
N GLY A 13 -32.83 -24.43 6.44
CA GLY A 13 -32.59 -23.36 5.48
C GLY A 13 -31.17 -22.79 5.58
N TYR A 14 -30.68 -22.52 6.79
CA TYR A 14 -29.33 -22.03 7.03
C TYR A 14 -28.26 -23.03 6.53
N VAL A 15 -28.41 -24.32 6.84
CA VAL A 15 -27.47 -25.36 6.41
C VAL A 15 -27.46 -25.51 4.89
N LEU A 16 -28.64 -25.53 4.25
CA LEU A 16 -28.75 -25.67 2.79
C LEU A 16 -28.18 -24.46 2.05
N THR A 17 -28.52 -23.25 2.50
CA THR A 17 -27.99 -22.01 1.90
C THR A 17 -26.48 -21.91 2.12
N SER A 18 -25.97 -22.25 3.30
CA SER A 18 -24.53 -22.30 3.59
C SER A 18 -23.80 -23.31 2.69
N ALA A 19 -24.36 -24.52 2.54
CA ALA A 19 -23.78 -25.53 1.66
C ALA A 19 -23.79 -25.11 0.18
N LEU A 20 -24.85 -24.44 -0.26
CA LEU A 20 -24.96 -23.87 -1.61
C LEU A 20 -23.91 -22.78 -1.83
N LEU A 21 -23.77 -21.84 -0.90
CA LEU A 21 -22.80 -20.74 -1.00
C LEU A 21 -21.35 -21.25 -0.90
N LEU A 22 -21.10 -22.31 -0.13
CA LEU A 22 -19.77 -22.93 -0.05
C LEU A 22 -19.39 -23.64 -1.36
N LYS A 23 -20.34 -24.34 -1.99
CA LYS A 23 -20.10 -25.00 -3.30
C LYS A 23 -20.06 -24.02 -4.46
N CYS A 24 -20.84 -22.95 -4.37
CA CYS A 24 -21.02 -21.96 -5.42
C CYS A 24 -20.70 -20.54 -4.90
N PRO A 25 -19.45 -20.26 -4.46
CA PRO A 25 -19.09 -18.97 -3.86
C PRO A 25 -19.28 -17.78 -4.82
N ASN A 26 -19.24 -18.06 -6.12
CA ASN A 26 -19.45 -17.06 -7.17
C ASN A 26 -20.91 -16.58 -7.30
N LEU A 27 -21.88 -17.19 -6.59
CA LEU A 27 -23.28 -16.73 -6.55
C LEU A 27 -23.41 -15.33 -5.92
N LEU A 28 -22.62 -15.06 -4.88
CA LEU A 28 -22.61 -13.77 -4.19
C LEU A 28 -21.37 -12.94 -4.56
N HIS A 29 -20.23 -13.61 -4.70
CA HIS A 29 -18.95 -12.93 -4.94
C HIS A 29 -18.57 -13.04 -6.41
N ARG A 30 -18.76 -11.97 -7.18
CA ARG A 30 -18.14 -11.89 -8.51
C ARG A 30 -16.63 -12.01 -8.32
N ARG A 31 -15.97 -12.91 -9.06
CA ARG A 31 -14.50 -12.95 -9.06
C ARG A 31 -13.96 -11.55 -9.36
N LYS A 32 -13.06 -11.09 -8.49
CA LYS A 32 -12.29 -9.88 -8.76
C LYS A 32 -11.51 -10.09 -10.05
N ARG A 33 -11.71 -9.20 -11.02
CA ARG A 33 -10.89 -9.18 -12.23
C ARG A 33 -9.62 -8.42 -11.86
N GLU A 34 -8.51 -9.13 -11.79
CA GLU A 34 -7.22 -8.46 -11.58
C GLU A 34 -6.91 -7.62 -12.82
N THR A 35 -6.64 -6.33 -12.61
CA THR A 35 -6.32 -5.37 -13.68
C THR A 35 -4.93 -5.60 -14.26
N PHE A 36 -4.04 -6.24 -13.50
CA PHE A 36 -2.70 -6.61 -13.89
C PHE A 36 -2.32 -7.96 -13.28
N LEU A 37 -1.49 -8.72 -13.98
CA LEU A 37 -0.88 -9.93 -13.44
C LEU A 37 0.49 -9.56 -12.89
N SER A 38 0.71 -9.77 -11.59
CA SER A 38 2.03 -9.59 -10.98
C SER A 38 2.47 -10.93 -10.38
N ARG A 39 3.59 -11.46 -10.87
CA ARG A 39 4.28 -12.62 -10.31
C ARG A 39 5.44 -12.18 -9.43
N HIS A 40 6.05 -11.04 -9.76
CA HIS A 40 7.15 -10.44 -9.03
C HIS A 40 6.82 -9.01 -8.62
N ILE A 41 6.98 -8.72 -7.33
CA ILE A 41 6.81 -7.39 -6.75
C ILE A 41 8.13 -7.03 -6.08
N SER A 42 8.74 -5.93 -6.50
CA SER A 42 9.97 -5.43 -5.89
C SER A 42 9.65 -4.64 -4.63
N HIS A 43 9.66 -5.32 -3.49
CA HIS A 43 9.43 -4.75 -2.16
C HIS A 43 10.40 -3.60 -1.85
N ARG A 44 9.85 -2.42 -1.60
CA ARG A 44 10.53 -1.12 -1.39
C ARG A 44 11.50 -0.78 -2.52
N GLY A 45 11.12 -1.14 -3.73
CA GLY A 45 11.96 -1.00 -4.93
C GLY A 45 13.09 -2.02 -5.04
N GLY A 46 13.09 -3.10 -4.27
CA GLY A 46 14.18 -4.08 -4.24
C GLY A 46 15.17 -3.81 -3.12
N ALA A 47 14.68 -3.66 -1.89
CA ALA A 47 15.49 -3.37 -0.69
C ALA A 47 16.61 -4.39 -0.40
N GLY A 48 16.56 -5.59 -1.00
CA GLY A 48 17.65 -6.57 -0.90
C GLY A 48 18.84 -6.30 -1.83
N GLU A 49 18.65 -5.48 -2.86
CA GLU A 49 19.61 -5.22 -3.93
C GLU A 49 20.13 -3.78 -3.89
N ASN A 50 19.31 -2.84 -3.44
CA ASN A 50 19.64 -1.42 -3.32
C ASN A 50 19.04 -0.82 -2.04
N LEU A 51 19.39 0.45 -1.78
CA LEU A 51 18.81 1.20 -0.68
C LEU A 51 17.30 1.34 -0.84
N GLU A 52 16.55 0.85 0.16
CA GLU A 52 15.08 0.79 0.13
C GLU A 52 14.42 2.15 -0.15
N ASN A 53 13.28 2.13 -0.84
CA ASN A 53 12.45 3.32 -1.08
C ASN A 53 13.20 4.48 -1.77
N THR A 54 14.16 4.15 -2.65
CA THR A 54 14.90 5.13 -3.43
C THR A 54 14.67 4.97 -4.93
N MET A 55 14.83 6.07 -5.69
CA MET A 55 14.78 6.02 -7.16
C MET A 55 15.83 5.10 -7.77
N ALA A 56 16.99 4.95 -7.13
CA ALA A 56 18.02 4.01 -7.57
C ALA A 56 17.52 2.57 -7.48
N ALA A 57 16.88 2.20 -6.36
CA ALA A 57 16.27 0.88 -6.19
C ALA A 57 15.14 0.66 -7.21
N PHE A 58 14.20 1.60 -7.32
CA PHE A 58 13.10 1.50 -8.29
C PHE A 58 13.59 1.33 -9.73
N LYS A 59 14.59 2.12 -10.14
CA LYS A 59 15.18 2.01 -11.48
C LYS A 59 15.83 0.64 -11.69
N HIS A 60 16.61 0.16 -10.72
CA HIS A 60 17.23 -1.15 -10.80
C HIS A 60 16.19 -2.28 -10.93
N ALA A 61 15.13 -2.25 -10.12
CA ALA A 61 14.05 -3.22 -10.18
C ALA A 61 13.32 -3.22 -11.53
N VAL A 62 13.12 -2.04 -12.12
CA VAL A 62 12.53 -1.90 -13.48
C VAL A 62 13.49 -2.44 -14.54
N ASP A 63 14.78 -2.12 -14.45
CA ASP A 63 15.81 -2.60 -15.37
C ASP A 63 15.93 -4.15 -15.34
N LEU A 64 15.66 -4.77 -14.19
CA LEU A 64 15.60 -6.23 -14.03
C LEU A 64 14.29 -6.87 -14.52
N GLY A 65 13.30 -6.07 -14.92
CA GLY A 65 12.03 -6.56 -15.46
C GLY A 65 11.01 -6.96 -14.40
N THR A 66 10.96 -6.26 -13.27
CA THR A 66 9.91 -6.48 -12.27
C THR A 66 8.51 -6.19 -12.82
N ASP A 67 7.49 -6.95 -12.39
CA ASP A 67 6.11 -6.72 -12.84
C ASP A 67 5.48 -5.53 -12.13
N MET A 68 5.88 -5.26 -10.89
CA MET A 68 5.31 -4.19 -10.05
C MET A 68 6.33 -3.70 -9.02
N LEU A 69 6.32 -2.41 -8.75
CA LEU A 69 7.07 -1.80 -7.65
C LEU A 69 6.19 -1.72 -6.40
N GLU A 70 6.79 -1.83 -5.23
CA GLU A 70 6.12 -1.52 -3.95
C GLU A 70 6.91 -0.46 -3.20
N LEU A 71 6.20 0.39 -2.46
CA LEU A 71 6.76 1.41 -1.60
C LEU A 71 5.84 1.73 -0.42
N ASP A 72 6.45 2.18 0.68
CA ASP A 72 5.77 2.56 1.89
C ASP A 72 5.57 4.08 1.98
N CYS A 73 4.37 4.53 2.32
CA CYS A 73 4.02 5.94 2.44
C CYS A 73 3.52 6.31 3.85
N HIS A 74 4.01 7.44 4.37
CA HIS A 74 3.51 8.12 5.56
C HIS A 74 3.00 9.52 5.21
N LEU A 75 2.25 10.11 6.14
CA LEU A 75 1.84 11.51 6.08
C LEU A 75 2.61 12.35 7.09
N THR A 76 3.03 13.52 6.65
CA THR A 76 3.59 14.58 7.50
C THR A 76 2.51 15.31 8.29
N LYS A 77 2.92 16.19 9.21
CA LYS A 77 2.02 17.05 9.99
C LYS A 77 1.13 17.95 9.12
N ASP A 78 1.67 18.40 7.99
CA ASP A 78 0.99 19.21 6.96
C ASP A 78 0.39 18.35 5.83
N GLU A 79 0.15 17.07 6.12
CA GLU A 79 -0.59 16.11 5.28
C GLU A 79 0.01 15.93 3.88
N GLN A 80 1.33 16.03 3.77
CA GLN A 80 2.07 15.68 2.56
C GLN A 80 2.56 14.24 2.65
N VAL A 81 2.65 13.57 1.50
CA VAL A 81 3.09 12.18 1.41
C VAL A 81 4.62 12.12 1.42
N VAL A 82 5.17 11.25 2.26
CA VAL A 82 6.60 10.94 2.32
C VAL A 82 6.79 9.43 2.19
N VAL A 83 7.76 9.01 1.38
CA VAL A 83 8.10 7.60 1.22
C VAL A 83 9.06 7.19 2.34
N SER A 84 8.61 6.27 3.21
CA SER A 84 9.40 5.71 4.31
C SER A 84 8.71 4.46 4.83
N HIS A 85 9.47 3.43 5.19
CA HIS A 85 8.88 2.27 5.85
C HIS A 85 8.48 2.58 7.29
N ASP A 86 9.40 3.18 8.05
CA ASP A 86 9.20 3.41 9.48
C ASP A 86 8.47 4.75 9.70
N ALA A 87 7.61 4.78 10.73
CA ALA A 87 6.98 6.02 11.19
C ALA A 87 7.99 6.97 11.85
N ASN A 88 9.06 6.42 12.43
CA ASN A 88 10.13 7.16 13.09
C ASN A 88 11.41 7.08 12.26
N LEU A 89 12.10 8.21 12.11
CA LEU A 89 13.26 8.33 11.22
C LEU A 89 14.54 7.72 11.81
N ARG A 90 14.53 7.30 13.08
CA ARG A 90 15.72 6.86 13.81
C ARG A 90 16.49 5.73 13.13
N ARG A 91 15.83 4.75 12.51
CA ARG A 91 16.52 3.66 11.81
C ARG A 91 17.19 4.14 10.53
N ALA A 92 16.49 4.96 9.74
CA ALA A 92 16.94 5.41 8.44
C ALA A 92 17.99 6.54 8.54
N THR A 93 17.90 7.39 9.57
CA THR A 93 18.64 8.67 9.63
C THR A 93 19.38 8.91 10.94
N GLY A 94 19.10 8.09 11.96
CA GLY A 94 19.57 8.33 13.33
C GLY A 94 18.75 9.37 14.10
N ILE A 95 17.83 10.09 13.46
CA ILE A 95 17.06 11.16 14.09
C ILE A 95 15.79 10.61 14.71
N ASN A 96 15.65 10.77 16.03
CA ASN A 96 14.48 10.33 16.76
C ASN A 96 13.31 11.32 16.61
N ALA A 97 12.64 11.27 15.45
CA ALA A 97 11.47 12.08 15.15
C ALA A 97 10.42 11.24 14.41
N GLN A 98 9.14 11.48 14.71
CA GLN A 98 8.01 10.87 13.99
C GLN A 98 7.69 11.70 12.75
N ILE A 99 7.45 11.04 11.62
CA ILE A 99 7.10 11.71 10.36
C ILE A 99 5.81 12.53 10.51
N SER A 100 4.83 12.01 11.26
CA SER A 100 3.55 12.68 11.54
C SER A 100 3.68 14.00 12.29
N ASP A 101 4.81 14.24 12.95
CA ASP A 101 5.04 15.44 13.76
C ASP A 101 5.85 16.52 13.00
N MET A 102 6.39 16.17 11.82
CA MET A 102 7.27 17.02 11.04
C MET A 102 6.53 17.67 9.87
N ALA A 103 6.94 18.89 9.51
CA ALA A 103 6.46 19.55 8.30
C ALA A 103 7.22 19.05 7.06
N TYR A 104 6.54 18.97 5.92
CA TYR A 104 7.12 18.48 4.67
C TYR A 104 8.36 19.25 4.22
N ALA A 105 8.40 20.55 4.50
CA ALA A 105 9.53 21.42 4.18
C ALA A 105 10.88 20.94 4.78
N VAL A 106 10.85 20.15 5.86
CA VAL A 106 12.06 19.56 6.44
C VAL A 106 12.68 18.53 5.49
N PHE A 107 11.85 17.74 4.81
CA PHE A 107 12.30 16.73 3.84
C PHE A 107 12.83 17.36 2.54
N LEU A 108 12.33 18.53 2.15
CA LEU A 108 12.78 19.27 0.96
C LEU A 108 14.14 19.95 1.14
N ARG A 109 14.39 20.56 2.30
CA ARG A 109 15.69 21.18 2.61
C ARG A 109 16.82 20.17 2.57
N GLU A 110 16.47 18.92 2.81
CA GLU A 110 17.40 17.86 3.05
C GLU A 110 17.87 17.11 1.79
N GLU A 111 17.15 17.26 0.66
CA GLU A 111 17.68 16.89 -0.66
C GLU A 111 19.03 17.59 -0.99
N ARG A 112 19.45 18.56 -0.16
CA ARG A 112 20.65 19.38 -0.33
C ARG A 112 21.82 19.09 0.62
N GLY A 113 21.79 18.11 1.55
CA GLY A 113 23.06 17.75 2.22
C GLY A 113 23.13 16.97 3.55
N GLN A 114 22.05 16.55 4.19
CA GLN A 114 22.04 15.69 5.39
C GLN A 114 20.97 14.60 5.20
N ALA A 115 20.94 13.52 5.98
CA ALA A 115 20.26 12.29 5.55
C ALA A 115 18.84 12.17 6.11
N TYR A 116 17.82 12.64 5.40
CA TYR A 116 16.46 12.08 5.49
C TYR A 116 16.18 11.27 4.22
N PRO A 117 15.44 10.13 4.28
CA PRO A 117 14.97 9.48 3.07
C PRO A 117 14.23 10.54 2.26
N SER A 118 14.79 10.85 1.10
CA SER A 118 14.32 11.92 0.22
C SER A 118 12.86 11.67 -0.14
N PRO A 119 12.02 12.71 -0.27
CA PRO A 119 10.66 12.54 -0.78
C PRO A 119 10.75 12.26 -2.28
N GLN A 120 11.10 11.03 -2.69
CA GLN A 120 11.47 10.79 -4.08
C GLN A 120 10.62 9.76 -4.80
N GLY A 121 9.96 10.30 -5.82
CA GLY A 121 9.72 9.66 -7.09
C GLY A 121 8.55 10.31 -7.82
N ARG A 122 8.82 11.11 -8.85
CA ARG A 122 7.80 11.34 -9.87
C ARG A 122 7.58 10.00 -10.56
N PHE A 123 6.45 9.35 -10.28
CA PHE A 123 6.07 8.08 -10.92
C PHE A 123 6.02 8.19 -12.45
N ASP A 124 6.05 9.41 -13.00
CA ASP A 124 6.36 9.72 -14.40
C ASP A 124 7.61 9.01 -14.93
N ALA A 125 8.56 8.64 -14.07
CA ALA A 125 9.76 7.88 -14.44
C ALA A 125 9.46 6.42 -14.85
N PHE A 126 8.32 5.86 -14.44
CA PHE A 126 7.94 4.46 -14.64
C PHE A 126 6.51 4.32 -15.19
N PRO A 127 6.21 4.90 -16.37
CA PRO A 127 4.83 5.02 -16.86
C PRO A 127 4.15 3.68 -17.15
N ASN A 128 4.92 2.61 -17.35
CA ASN A 128 4.42 1.28 -17.72
C ASN A 128 4.53 0.25 -16.58
N THR A 129 5.04 0.64 -15.41
CA THR A 129 5.24 -0.28 -14.29
C THR A 129 4.23 0.07 -13.20
N PRO A 130 3.27 -0.82 -12.90
CA PRO A 130 2.37 -0.65 -11.77
C PRO A 130 3.12 -0.41 -10.46
N VAL A 131 2.53 0.37 -9.58
CA VAL A 131 3.08 0.67 -8.26
C VAL A 131 2.04 0.35 -7.18
N LEU A 132 2.41 -0.52 -6.26
CA LEU A 132 1.68 -0.78 -5.03
C LEU A 132 2.13 0.23 -3.97
N VAL A 133 1.19 1.04 -3.50
CA VAL A 133 1.43 2.01 -2.42
C VAL A 133 0.92 1.43 -1.11
N ASP A 134 1.83 1.10 -0.20
CA ASP A 134 1.48 0.68 1.16
C ASP A 134 1.33 1.92 2.05
N ILE A 135 0.11 2.19 2.49
CA ILE A 135 -0.21 3.37 3.29
C ILE A 135 -0.03 3.04 4.77
N LYS A 136 1.06 3.54 5.37
CA LYS A 136 1.46 3.29 6.75
C LYS A 136 0.92 4.32 7.75
N VAL A 137 -0.36 4.71 7.63
CA VAL A 137 -0.97 5.70 8.54
C VAL A 137 -2.01 5.06 9.46
N SER A 138 -1.94 5.40 10.76
CA SER A 138 -2.91 4.95 11.77
C SER A 138 -4.29 5.60 11.62
N ARG A 139 -4.37 6.73 10.90
CA ARG A 139 -5.60 7.48 10.65
C ARG A 139 -5.70 7.73 9.15
N LEU A 140 -6.59 7.00 8.50
CA LEU A 140 -6.83 7.12 7.06
C LEU A 140 -7.51 8.47 6.77
N VAL A 141 -6.73 9.45 6.33
CA VAL A 141 -7.25 10.68 5.74
C VAL A 141 -7.20 10.50 4.22
N VAL A 142 -8.32 10.11 3.62
CA VAL A 142 -8.44 10.04 2.16
C VAL A 142 -8.64 11.46 1.65
N LYS A 143 -7.54 12.16 1.34
CA LYS A 143 -7.59 13.32 0.45
C LYS A 143 -7.59 12.80 -0.97
N TYR A 144 -8.65 13.08 -1.72
CA TYR A 144 -8.65 12.86 -3.16
C TYR A 144 -7.55 13.76 -3.74
N LEU A 145 -6.47 13.15 -4.22
CA LEU A 145 -5.50 13.81 -5.10
C LEU A 145 -6.23 14.02 -6.44
N THR A 146 -7.07 15.04 -6.52
CA THR A 146 -7.56 15.54 -7.80
C THR A 146 -6.39 16.21 -8.50
N GLU A 147 -6.06 15.65 -9.65
CA GLU A 147 -5.07 16.11 -10.62
C GLU A 147 -4.93 17.64 -10.66
N SER A 148 -3.70 18.12 -10.46
CA SER A 148 -3.25 19.39 -11.05
C SER A 148 -2.18 19.04 -12.06
N ILE A 149 -2.64 18.89 -13.31
CA ILE A 149 -1.82 18.93 -14.52
C ILE A 149 -1.18 20.32 -14.63
#